data_AF-A0A0E4C7X3-F1
#
_entry.id   AF-A0A0E4C7X3-F1
#
_cell.length_a   1.000
_cell.length_b   1.000
_cell.length_c   1.000
_cell.angle_alpha   90.00
_cell.angle_beta   90.00
_cell.angle_gamma   90.00
#
_symmetry.space_group_name_H-M   'P 1'
#
loop_
_entity.id
_entity.type
_entity.pdbx_description
1 polymer ?
#
loop_
_entity_poly.entity_id
_entity_poly.type
_entity_poly.pdbx_seq_one_letter_code
_entity_poly.pdbx_strand_id
1 'polypeptide(L)'
;MTNKLETMDAETLMTTPIEPLRFIVGGLIPQGLHILAGAPKVGKSWLALWICLQAAKGEPVWGYETRKCEVLYLCLEDSFARIQSRLFDLTEEAPPSLHFAVMSDTIGHGLENQIECFIKEHPKTGLIVIDTLQKIRRTVSANVNPYATDYDDINALKQIADKHKLAMVLVHHLRKSADSDPLNMISGTTGIAGGADSSFILQKEKRTETTATLICTGRDIESRELFLGFNKDTFLWELLSPIAAAEQKADEIIFLLSDFMKSAVVFTGTATELAERLKLFGGTEYLPAVLKKKIMKHTDYLQKNRISYSDQRSFDRREFTLRYDGNDGMTEENAPTDLPSLPSQPSGEV
;
A
#
# COMPACT_ATOMS: atom_id res chain seq x y z
N MET A 1 8.30 12.92 -32.61
CA MET A 1 8.29 11.47 -32.33
C MET A 1 6.84 11.02 -32.42
N THR A 2 6.57 9.93 -33.12
CA THR A 2 5.21 9.43 -33.35
C THR A 2 4.62 8.95 -32.02
N ASN A 3 3.66 9.69 -31.48
CA ASN A 3 2.82 9.33 -30.32
C ASN A 3 1.98 8.09 -30.66
N LYS A 4 2.61 6.93 -30.78
CA LYS A 4 1.89 5.66 -30.87
C LYS A 4 1.34 5.35 -29.49
N LEU A 5 0.07 4.94 -29.45
CA LEU A 5 -0.52 4.37 -28.24
C LEU A 5 0.30 3.15 -27.84
N GLU A 6 0.79 3.14 -26.60
CA GLU A 6 1.35 1.94 -26.01
C GLU A 6 0.20 1.00 -25.67
N THR A 7 0.15 -0.14 -26.36
CA THR A 7 -0.87 -1.17 -26.13
C THR A 7 -0.19 -2.49 -25.77
N MET A 8 -0.85 -3.25 -24.92
CA MET A 8 -0.51 -4.63 -24.60
C MET A 8 -1.79 -5.46 -24.77
N ASP A 9 -1.72 -6.51 -25.57
CA ASP A 9 -2.88 -7.37 -25.77
C ASP A 9 -3.23 -8.12 -24.47
N ALA A 10 -4.51 -8.51 -24.33
CA ALA A 10 -5.01 -9.10 -23.10
C ALA A 10 -4.30 -10.42 -22.72
N GLU A 11 -3.81 -11.18 -23.70
CA GLU A 11 -3.10 -12.43 -23.45
C GLU A 11 -1.70 -12.17 -22.89
N THR A 12 -0.97 -11.25 -23.49
CA THR A 12 0.32 -10.79 -22.98
C THR A 12 0.14 -10.18 -21.59
N LEU A 13 -0.86 -9.31 -21.37
CA LEU A 13 -1.12 -8.70 -20.06
C LEU A 13 -1.36 -9.76 -18.95
N MET A 14 -2.10 -10.82 -19.25
CA MET A 14 -2.40 -11.90 -18.29
C MET A 14 -1.20 -12.80 -17.98
N THR A 15 -0.13 -12.72 -18.78
CA THR A 15 1.07 -13.56 -18.64
C THR A 15 2.33 -12.78 -18.25
N THR A 16 2.30 -11.46 -18.40
CA THR A 16 3.35 -10.55 -17.93
C THR A 16 3.26 -10.40 -16.41
N PRO A 17 4.31 -10.73 -15.64
CA PRO A 17 4.39 -10.39 -14.23
C PRO A 17 4.44 -8.85 -14.09
N ILE A 18 3.36 -8.26 -13.59
CA ILE A 18 3.30 -6.82 -13.29
C ILE A 18 3.62 -6.62 -11.82
N GLU A 19 4.48 -5.65 -11.51
CA GLU A 19 4.73 -5.28 -10.13
C GLU A 19 3.41 -4.92 -9.43
N PRO A 20 3.14 -5.50 -8.25
CA PRO A 20 1.94 -5.19 -7.49
C PRO A 20 1.87 -3.71 -7.14
N LEU A 21 0.65 -3.23 -6.90
CA LEU A 21 0.47 -1.93 -6.26
C LEU A 21 1.07 -1.99 -4.86
N ARG A 22 2.08 -1.14 -4.61
CA ARG A 22 2.76 -1.11 -3.32
C ARG A 22 2.02 -0.18 -2.37
N PHE A 23 2.02 -0.54 -1.09
CA PHE A 23 1.43 0.24 -0.03
C PHE A 23 2.50 0.89 0.85
N ILE A 24 2.25 2.15 1.24
CA ILE A 24 2.98 2.81 2.31
C ILE A 24 2.41 2.36 3.65
N VAL A 25 1.08 2.34 3.79
CA VAL A 25 0.38 1.72 4.93
C VAL A 25 -0.50 0.60 4.37
N GLY A 26 -0.23 -0.65 4.74
CA GLY A 26 -0.87 -1.83 4.19
C GLY A 26 -2.40 -1.75 4.26
N GLY A 27 -3.07 -1.92 3.11
CA GLY A 27 -4.53 -1.87 3.01
C GLY A 27 -5.18 -0.50 3.24
N LEU A 28 -4.39 0.55 3.50
CA LEU A 28 -4.88 1.92 3.70
C LEU A 28 -4.30 2.90 2.67
N ILE A 29 -2.98 3.03 2.55
CA ILE A 29 -2.36 4.06 1.72
C ILE A 29 -1.52 3.38 0.62
N PRO A 30 -2.11 3.08 -0.56
CA PRO A 30 -1.35 2.62 -1.71
C PRO A 30 -0.50 3.74 -2.34
N GLN A 31 0.35 3.40 -3.30
CA GLN A 31 0.91 4.38 -4.24
C GLN A 31 -0.22 5.07 -5.01
N GLY A 32 -0.02 6.35 -5.33
CA GLY A 32 -1.04 7.20 -5.94
C GLY A 32 -1.31 8.46 -5.11
N LEU A 33 -2.41 9.14 -5.43
CA LEU A 33 -2.80 10.40 -4.82
C LEU A 33 -4.04 10.26 -3.97
N HIS A 34 -4.00 10.80 -2.75
CA HIS A 34 -5.00 10.61 -1.73
C HIS A 34 -5.45 11.94 -1.15
N ILE A 35 -6.71 12.01 -0.71
CA ILE A 35 -7.24 13.18 0.00
C ILE A 35 -7.48 12.83 1.46
N LEU A 36 -6.95 13.61 2.40
CA LEU A 36 -7.35 13.60 3.81
C LEU A 36 -8.20 14.83 4.09
N ALA A 37 -9.52 14.65 4.10
CA ALA A 37 -10.49 15.72 4.32
C ALA A 37 -11.11 15.68 5.72
N GLY A 38 -11.57 16.84 6.18
CA GLY A 38 -12.16 16.99 7.51
C GLY A 38 -12.37 18.45 7.87
N ALA A 39 -13.27 18.72 8.80
CA ALA A 39 -13.53 20.10 9.25
C ALA A 39 -12.27 20.80 9.79
N PRO A 40 -12.18 22.14 9.76
CA PRO A 40 -11.08 22.86 10.38
C PRO A 40 -10.90 22.45 11.84
N LYS A 41 -9.64 22.29 12.27
CA LYS A 41 -9.26 21.92 13.65
C LYS A 41 -9.78 20.57 14.15
N VAL A 42 -10.24 19.69 13.26
CA VAL A 42 -10.73 18.35 13.64
C VAL A 42 -9.62 17.40 14.08
N GLY A 43 -8.36 17.65 13.69
CA GLY A 43 -7.20 16.80 14.02
C GLY A 43 -6.48 16.16 12.83
N LYS A 44 -6.76 16.60 11.58
CA LYS A 44 -6.12 16.07 10.36
C LYS A 44 -4.60 16.16 10.37
N SER A 45 -4.04 17.32 10.71
CA SER A 45 -2.59 17.54 10.71
C SER A 45 -1.89 16.68 11.75
N TRP A 46 -2.53 16.39 12.88
CA TRP A 46 -2.02 15.43 13.87
C TRP A 46 -2.01 14.00 13.31
N LEU A 47 -3.11 13.59 12.68
CA LEU A 47 -3.19 12.29 12.02
C LEU A 47 -2.14 12.13 10.92
N ALA A 48 -2.02 13.13 10.03
CA ALA A 48 -1.07 13.12 8.94
C ALA A 48 0.38 13.11 9.44
N LEU A 49 0.71 13.92 10.45
CA LEU A 49 2.05 13.99 11.02
C LEU A 49 2.45 12.66 11.67
N TRP A 50 1.54 12.05 12.42
CA TRP A 50 1.77 10.75 13.01
C TRP A 50 1.97 9.66 11.94
N ILE A 51 1.15 9.61 10.89
CA ILE A 51 1.35 8.66 9.77
C ILE A 51 2.72 8.87 9.11
N CYS A 52 3.13 10.12 8.87
CA CYS A 52 4.45 10.44 8.33
C CYS A 52 5.58 9.92 9.23
N LEU A 53 5.44 10.07 10.54
CA LEU A 53 6.40 9.56 11.51
C LEU A 53 6.50 8.04 11.47
N GLN A 54 5.36 7.33 11.50
CA GLN A 54 5.30 5.88 11.40
C GLN A 54 5.94 5.38 10.09
N ALA A 55 5.63 6.03 8.96
CA ALA A 55 6.21 5.71 7.65
C ALA A 55 7.73 5.95 7.60
N ALA A 56 8.22 7.03 8.19
CA ALA A 56 9.65 7.31 8.24
C ALA A 56 10.42 6.31 9.13
N LYS A 57 9.79 5.83 10.22
CA LYS A 57 10.36 4.81 11.11
C LYS A 57 10.21 3.38 10.56
N GLY A 58 9.17 3.12 9.78
CA GLY A 58 8.76 1.76 9.39
C GLY A 58 7.95 1.05 10.47
N GLU A 59 7.28 1.81 11.34
CA GLU A 59 6.49 1.29 12.45
C GLU A 59 5.01 1.19 12.04
N PRO A 60 4.22 0.26 12.60
CA PRO A 60 2.83 0.07 12.20
C PRO A 60 1.94 1.31 12.43
N VAL A 61 0.97 1.51 11.55
CA VAL A 61 -0.15 2.46 11.72
C VAL A 61 -1.37 1.63 12.11
N TRP A 62 -1.88 1.75 13.33
CA TRP A 62 -3.03 0.96 13.81
C TRP A 62 -2.91 -0.56 13.60
N GLY A 63 -1.68 -1.09 13.67
CA GLY A 63 -1.40 -2.51 13.43
C GLY A 63 -1.22 -2.89 11.96
N TYR A 64 -1.44 -1.98 11.01
CA TYR A 64 -1.10 -2.21 9.60
C TYR A 64 0.41 -2.11 9.37
N GLU A 65 0.96 -3.09 8.65
CA GLU A 65 2.34 -3.03 8.17
C GLU A 65 2.58 -1.73 7.42
N THR A 66 3.65 -1.02 7.81
CA THR A 66 3.99 0.27 7.22
C THR A 66 5.38 0.19 6.65
N ARG A 67 5.52 0.54 5.37
CA ARG A 67 6.79 0.46 4.66
C ARG A 67 7.66 1.64 5.04
N LYS A 68 8.87 1.36 5.55
CA LYS A 68 9.88 2.39 5.80
C LYS A 68 10.25 3.12 4.51
N CYS A 69 10.15 4.45 4.50
CA CYS A 69 10.54 5.29 3.37
C CYS A 69 11.01 6.68 3.80
N GLU A 70 11.60 7.44 2.87
CA GLU A 70 11.79 8.89 3.06
C GLU A 70 10.45 9.61 2.86
N VAL A 71 10.22 10.63 3.68
CA VAL A 71 8.95 11.33 3.78
C VAL A 71 9.16 12.83 3.68
N LEU A 72 8.37 13.50 2.84
CA LEU A 72 8.28 14.96 2.79
C LEU A 72 6.93 15.42 3.32
N TYR A 73 6.94 16.32 4.30
CA TYR A 73 5.73 16.99 4.77
C TYR A 73 5.82 18.50 4.48
N LEU A 74 4.95 18.98 3.59
CA LEU A 74 4.71 20.41 3.36
C LEU A 74 3.67 20.96 4.36
N CYS A 75 4.12 21.52 5.48
CA CYS A 75 3.28 22.13 6.54
C CYS A 75 3.04 23.62 6.26
N LEU A 76 2.25 23.93 5.24
CA LEU A 76 2.12 25.28 4.66
C LEU A 76 1.26 26.27 5.48
N GLU A 77 0.66 25.81 6.59
CA GLU A 77 -0.06 26.65 7.55
C GLU A 77 0.64 26.77 8.91
N ASP A 78 1.79 26.10 9.09
CA ASP A 78 2.53 26.06 10.34
C ASP A 78 3.89 26.76 10.24
N SER A 79 4.58 26.86 11.37
CA SER A 79 5.96 27.32 11.47
C SER A 79 6.84 26.19 11.99
N PHE A 80 8.16 26.28 11.78
CA PHE A 80 9.09 25.30 12.35
C PHE A 80 8.96 25.16 13.87
N ALA A 81 8.73 26.26 14.59
CA ALA A 81 8.50 26.21 16.04
C ALA A 81 7.27 25.39 16.41
N ARG A 82 6.17 25.51 15.64
CA ARG A 82 4.96 24.73 15.88
C ARG A 82 5.17 23.26 15.50
N ILE A 83 5.85 22.98 14.40
CA ILE A 83 6.20 21.61 13.99
C ILE A 83 7.06 20.94 15.08
N GLN A 84 8.10 21.63 15.56
CA GLN A 84 8.96 21.16 16.63
C GLN A 84 8.16 20.83 17.90
N SER A 85 7.25 21.71 18.34
CA SER A 85 6.37 21.44 19.48
C SER A 85 5.57 20.15 19.27
N ARG A 86 4.95 19.97 18.09
CA ARG A 86 4.17 18.76 17.80
C ARG A 86 5.03 17.50 17.76
N LEU A 87 6.28 17.60 17.30
CA LEU A 87 7.19 16.47 17.31
C LEU A 87 7.53 16.06 18.74
N PHE A 88 7.77 17.00 19.65
CA PHE A 88 7.97 16.69 21.07
C PHE A 88 6.76 16.01 21.69
N ASP A 89 5.55 16.41 21.30
CA ASP A 89 4.31 15.80 21.78
C ASP A 89 4.11 14.35 21.25
N LEU A 90 4.68 14.02 20.09
CA LEU A 90 4.45 12.74 19.40
C LEU A 90 5.58 11.71 19.55
N THR A 91 6.81 12.15 19.75
CA THR A 91 7.98 11.27 19.68
C THR A 91 9.19 11.81 20.42
N GLU A 92 9.91 10.88 21.06
CA GLU A 92 11.23 11.16 21.66
C GLU A 92 12.34 11.20 20.61
N GLU A 93 12.19 10.44 19.52
CA GLU A 93 13.16 10.37 18.43
C GLU A 93 12.49 10.65 17.08
N ALA A 94 12.92 11.72 16.42
CA ALA A 94 12.48 12.07 15.07
C ALA A 94 13.47 11.51 14.05
N PRO A 95 13.03 10.66 13.10
CA PRO A 95 13.93 10.06 12.13
C PRO A 95 14.44 11.10 11.12
N PRO A 96 15.72 11.04 10.69
CA PRO A 96 16.28 11.98 9.71
C PRO A 96 15.68 11.83 8.30
N SER A 97 14.92 10.75 8.05
CA SER A 97 14.19 10.50 6.81
C SER A 97 12.84 11.24 6.73
N LEU A 98 12.44 11.99 7.76
CA LEU A 98 11.25 12.83 7.76
C LEU A 98 11.62 14.30 7.59
N HIS A 99 11.34 14.87 6.42
CA HIS A 99 11.67 16.23 6.04
C HIS A 99 10.43 17.14 6.10
N PHE A 100 10.64 18.39 6.51
CA PHE A 100 9.58 19.39 6.61
C PHE A 100 9.89 20.62 5.77
N ALA A 101 8.86 21.15 5.11
CA ALA A 101 8.89 22.49 4.53
C ALA A 101 7.65 23.28 4.94
N VAL A 102 7.83 24.55 5.28
CA VAL A 102 6.75 25.46 5.69
C VAL A 102 6.32 26.42 4.57
N MET A 103 6.98 26.33 3.42
CA MET A 103 6.73 27.13 2.23
C MET A 103 6.93 26.25 1.00
N SER A 104 6.17 26.54 -0.05
CA SER A 104 6.32 25.93 -1.37
C SER A 104 5.80 26.90 -2.44
N ASP A 105 6.12 26.59 -3.69
CA ASP A 105 5.44 27.20 -4.84
C ASP A 105 4.01 26.64 -4.97
N THR A 106 3.29 27.15 -5.96
CA THR A 106 1.95 26.67 -6.33
C THR A 106 2.01 25.77 -7.56
N ILE A 107 0.98 24.95 -7.75
CA ILE A 107 0.82 24.06 -8.91
C ILE A 107 0.96 24.91 -10.19
N GLY A 108 1.73 24.45 -11.17
CA GLY A 108 2.02 25.17 -12.43
C GLY A 108 2.97 26.34 -12.34
N HIS A 109 3.43 26.68 -11.15
CA HIS A 109 4.32 27.82 -10.91
C HIS A 109 5.57 27.42 -10.13
N GLY A 110 5.96 26.15 -10.20
CA GLY A 110 7.24 25.67 -9.67
C GLY A 110 7.13 24.51 -8.68
N LEU A 111 5.94 24.23 -8.14
CA LEU A 111 5.76 23.19 -7.13
C LEU A 111 6.19 21.81 -7.66
N GLU A 112 5.84 21.48 -8.90
CA GLU A 112 6.20 20.22 -9.54
C GLU A 112 7.73 20.05 -9.58
N ASN A 113 8.45 21.11 -9.94
CA ASN A 113 9.91 21.11 -9.96
C ASN A 113 10.51 20.98 -8.55
N GLN A 114 9.92 21.65 -7.55
CA GLN A 114 10.37 21.52 -6.16
C GLN A 114 10.24 20.07 -5.66
N ILE A 115 9.11 19.43 -5.96
CA ILE A 115 8.87 18.03 -5.60
C ILE A 115 9.83 17.10 -6.35
N GLU A 116 10.00 17.27 -7.67
CA GLU A 116 10.92 16.42 -8.45
C GLU A 116 12.39 16.59 -8.00
N CYS A 117 12.83 17.81 -7.67
CA CYS A 117 14.15 18.06 -7.10
C CYS A 117 14.33 17.34 -5.76
N PHE A 118 13.35 17.43 -4.85
CA PHE A 118 13.38 16.71 -3.59
C PHE A 118 13.48 15.19 -3.79
N ILE A 119 12.67 14.61 -4.68
CA ILE A 119 12.70 13.17 -4.97
C ILE A 119 14.07 12.75 -5.54
N LYS A 120 14.71 13.61 -6.33
CA LYS A 120 16.05 13.35 -6.87
C LYS A 120 17.13 13.36 -5.77
N GLU A 121 17.01 14.24 -4.79
CA GLU A 121 17.90 14.32 -3.63
C GLU A 121 17.65 13.18 -2.63
N HIS A 122 16.41 12.72 -2.54
CA HIS A 122 15.92 11.70 -1.61
C HIS A 122 15.27 10.53 -2.37
N PRO A 123 16.07 9.65 -3.02
CA PRO A 123 15.55 8.62 -3.94
C PRO A 123 14.74 7.52 -3.26
N LYS A 124 14.69 7.43 -1.93
CA LYS A 124 13.82 6.49 -1.21
C LYS A 124 12.51 7.15 -0.77
N THR A 125 12.19 8.34 -1.31
CA THR A 125 10.92 9.02 -1.05
C THR A 125 9.76 8.11 -1.41
N GLY A 126 8.95 7.78 -0.41
CA GLY A 126 7.76 6.94 -0.58
C GLY A 126 6.46 7.66 -0.23
N LEU A 127 6.53 8.73 0.56
CA LEU A 127 5.36 9.48 1.01
C LEU A 127 5.61 10.98 0.94
N ILE A 128 4.68 11.71 0.34
CA ILE A 128 4.64 13.17 0.36
C ILE A 128 3.29 13.60 0.92
N VAL A 129 3.29 14.49 1.90
CA VAL A 129 2.07 15.08 2.48
C VAL A 129 2.06 16.58 2.23
N ILE A 130 0.93 17.08 1.73
CA ILE A 130 0.72 18.51 1.49
C ILE A 130 -0.42 19.01 2.39
N ASP A 131 -0.07 19.80 3.41
CA ASP A 131 -1.00 20.35 4.39
C ASP A 131 -0.99 21.89 4.33
N THR A 132 -1.88 22.54 3.57
CA THR A 132 -3.10 22.01 2.93
C THR A 132 -3.06 22.19 1.41
N LEU A 133 -3.89 21.42 0.69
CA LEU A 133 -4.13 21.60 -0.74
C LEU A 133 -4.42 23.08 -1.07
N GLN A 134 -5.25 23.74 -0.26
CA GLN A 134 -5.66 25.13 -0.47
C GLN A 134 -4.49 26.12 -0.62
N LYS A 135 -3.33 25.82 -0.04
CA LYS A 135 -2.14 26.68 -0.10
C LYS A 135 -1.35 26.59 -1.40
N ILE A 136 -1.47 25.48 -2.12
CA ILE A 136 -0.72 25.24 -3.36
C ILE A 136 -1.53 25.44 -4.63
N ARG A 137 -2.84 25.66 -4.50
CA ARG A 137 -3.73 25.83 -5.64
C ARG A 137 -3.48 27.15 -6.35
N ARG A 138 -3.67 27.13 -7.68
CA ARG A 138 -3.60 28.34 -8.50
C ARG A 138 -4.74 29.30 -8.12
N THR A 139 -4.45 30.59 -8.15
CA THR A 139 -5.51 31.59 -8.16
C THR A 139 -6.07 31.68 -9.58
N VAL A 140 -7.27 31.14 -9.79
CA VAL A 140 -7.97 31.21 -11.08
C VAL A 140 -8.85 32.45 -11.19
N SER A 141 -8.97 32.98 -12.40
CA SER A 141 -9.91 34.07 -12.71
C SER A 141 -11.35 33.57 -12.65
N ALA A 142 -12.31 34.47 -12.41
CA ALA A 142 -13.72 34.13 -12.20
C ALA A 142 -14.41 33.43 -13.39
N ASN A 143 -13.79 33.43 -14.58
CA ASN A 143 -14.36 32.88 -15.81
C ASN A 143 -13.95 31.43 -16.11
N VAL A 144 -13.13 30.80 -15.25
CA VAL A 144 -12.67 29.42 -15.45
C VAL A 144 -13.62 28.44 -14.78
N ASN A 145 -13.90 27.30 -15.44
CA ASN A 145 -14.69 26.23 -14.86
C ASN A 145 -13.98 25.67 -13.61
N PRO A 146 -14.57 25.78 -12.40
CA PRO A 146 -13.94 25.31 -11.17
C PRO A 146 -13.70 23.80 -11.16
N TYR A 147 -14.56 23.02 -11.81
CA TYR A 147 -14.42 21.56 -11.86
C TYR A 147 -13.19 21.14 -12.66
N ALA A 148 -13.02 21.72 -13.85
CA ALA A 148 -11.87 21.44 -14.70
C ALA A 148 -10.57 21.85 -13.99
N THR A 149 -10.59 23.02 -13.32
CA THR A 149 -9.43 23.50 -12.55
C THR A 149 -9.07 22.57 -11.41
N ASP A 150 -10.05 22.15 -10.61
CA ASP A 150 -9.84 21.20 -9.51
C ASP A 150 -9.25 19.88 -10.04
N TYR A 151 -9.79 19.37 -11.14
CA TYR A 151 -9.33 18.13 -11.74
C TYR A 151 -7.90 18.26 -12.30
N ASP A 152 -7.58 19.36 -12.97
CA ASP A 152 -6.24 19.63 -13.52
C ASP A 152 -5.20 19.78 -12.41
N ASP A 153 -5.52 20.49 -11.32
CA ASP A 153 -4.67 20.62 -10.13
C ASP A 153 -4.32 19.24 -9.56
N ILE A 154 -5.32 18.38 -9.39
CA ILE A 154 -5.13 17.02 -8.86
C ILE A 154 -4.35 16.14 -9.84
N ASN A 155 -4.67 16.21 -11.13
CA ASN A 155 -3.99 15.41 -12.15
C ASN A 155 -2.50 15.76 -12.28
N ALA A 156 -2.13 17.04 -12.15
CA ALA A 156 -0.73 17.48 -12.17
C ALA A 156 0.08 16.79 -11.05
N LEU A 157 -0.48 16.73 -9.84
CA LEU A 157 0.16 16.07 -8.70
C LEU A 157 0.12 14.54 -8.81
N LYS A 158 -0.98 13.98 -9.33
CA LYS A 158 -1.13 12.54 -9.53
C LYS A 158 -0.10 12.00 -10.52
N GLN A 159 0.18 12.73 -11.60
CA GLN A 159 1.23 12.34 -12.56
C GLN A 159 2.60 12.18 -11.90
N ILE A 160 2.94 13.04 -10.93
CA ILE A 160 4.19 12.92 -10.16
C ILE A 160 4.15 11.66 -9.28
N ALA A 161 3.05 11.44 -8.55
CA ALA A 161 2.88 10.29 -7.67
C ALA A 161 2.99 8.96 -8.45
N ASP A 162 2.32 8.87 -9.60
CA ASP A 162 2.31 7.69 -10.47
C ASP A 162 3.69 7.45 -11.12
N LYS A 163 4.30 8.51 -11.68
CA LYS A 163 5.64 8.46 -12.31
C LYS A 163 6.71 7.97 -11.34
N HIS A 164 6.69 8.48 -10.11
CA HIS A 164 7.69 8.15 -9.09
C HIS A 164 7.30 6.97 -8.20
N LYS A 165 6.13 6.35 -8.44
CA LYS A 165 5.59 5.25 -7.65
C LYS A 165 5.65 5.57 -6.15
N LEU A 166 5.07 6.70 -5.73
CA LEU A 166 4.99 7.14 -4.34
C LEU A 166 3.54 7.40 -3.93
N ALA A 167 3.28 7.57 -2.64
CA ALA A 167 1.99 8.05 -2.15
C ALA A 167 2.05 9.57 -1.91
N MET A 168 1.04 10.30 -2.38
CA MET A 168 0.87 11.71 -2.09
C MET A 168 -0.45 11.95 -1.36
N VAL A 169 -0.43 12.50 -0.15
CA VAL A 169 -1.63 12.79 0.64
C VAL A 169 -1.85 14.29 0.70
N LEU A 170 -2.98 14.76 0.19
CA LEU A 170 -3.39 16.15 0.21
C LEU A 170 -4.36 16.37 1.37
N VAL A 171 -3.97 17.17 2.36
CA VAL A 171 -4.87 17.55 3.44
C VAL A 171 -5.79 18.65 2.95
N HIS A 172 -7.10 18.45 3.16
CA HIS A 172 -8.11 19.38 2.67
C HIS A 172 -9.26 19.59 3.65
N HIS A 173 -10.05 20.62 3.40
CA HIS A 173 -11.20 20.96 4.23
C HIS A 173 -12.50 20.38 3.68
N LEU A 174 -13.46 20.17 4.58
CA LEU A 174 -14.84 19.92 4.20
C LEU A 174 -15.60 21.25 4.07
N ARG A 175 -16.58 21.30 3.16
CA ARG A 175 -17.57 22.38 3.06
C ARG A 175 -18.54 22.33 4.25
N LYS A 176 -19.22 23.45 4.51
CA LYS A 176 -20.17 23.56 5.64
C LYS A 176 -21.51 22.86 5.41
N SER A 177 -21.88 22.62 4.14
CA SER A 177 -23.12 21.94 3.79
C SER A 177 -23.01 20.45 4.03
N ALA A 178 -23.88 19.94 4.90
CA ALA A 178 -24.04 18.51 5.12
C ALA A 178 -24.55 17.83 3.84
N ASP A 179 -24.10 16.60 3.64
CA ASP A 179 -24.47 15.74 2.53
C ASP A 179 -24.53 14.30 3.08
N SER A 180 -25.41 13.47 2.50
CA SER A 180 -25.47 12.06 2.87
C SER A 180 -24.25 11.29 2.41
N ASP A 181 -23.59 11.75 1.34
CA ASP A 181 -22.31 11.21 0.89
C ASP A 181 -21.16 12.09 1.44
N PRO A 182 -20.33 11.56 2.35
CA PRO A 182 -19.16 12.25 2.87
C PRO A 182 -18.22 12.81 1.80
N LEU A 183 -18.10 12.17 0.63
CA LEU A 183 -17.22 12.62 -0.46
C LEU A 183 -17.71 13.94 -1.06
N ASN A 184 -19.02 14.12 -1.16
CA ASN A 184 -19.62 15.37 -1.62
C ASN A 184 -19.36 16.52 -0.65
N MET A 185 -18.98 16.23 0.61
CA MET A 185 -18.62 17.25 1.58
C MET A 185 -17.19 17.77 1.42
N ILE A 186 -16.36 17.20 0.54
CA ILE A 186 -15.02 17.74 0.26
C ILE A 186 -15.16 19.14 -0.33
N SER A 187 -14.40 20.11 0.22
CA SER A 187 -14.52 21.50 -0.23
C SER A 187 -14.00 21.68 -1.64
N GLY A 188 -14.74 22.38 -2.48
CA GLY A 188 -14.44 22.51 -3.91
C GLY A 188 -15.48 21.75 -4.71
N THR A 189 -15.10 21.31 -5.90
CA THR A 189 -15.93 20.47 -6.75
C THR A 189 -15.64 18.98 -6.52
N THR A 190 -16.52 18.13 -7.03
CA THR A 190 -16.30 16.68 -7.07
C THR A 190 -15.10 16.26 -7.93
N GLY A 191 -14.50 17.19 -8.70
CA GLY A 191 -13.27 16.96 -9.45
C GLY A 191 -12.08 16.61 -8.56
N ILE A 192 -12.06 17.13 -7.31
CA ILE A 192 -10.99 16.81 -6.34
C ILE A 192 -11.04 15.33 -5.96
N ALA A 193 -12.19 14.87 -5.47
CA ALA A 193 -12.37 13.49 -5.07
C ALA A 193 -12.30 12.53 -6.27
N GLY A 194 -12.83 12.94 -7.43
CA GLY A 194 -12.83 12.15 -8.66
C GLY A 194 -11.44 12.00 -9.29
N GLY A 195 -10.50 12.91 -9.03
CA GLY A 195 -9.11 12.81 -9.48
C GLY A 195 -8.19 12.04 -8.54
N ALA A 196 -8.63 11.77 -7.30
CA ALA A 196 -7.85 11.04 -6.31
C ALA A 196 -8.08 9.52 -6.41
N ASP A 197 -7.06 8.73 -6.04
CA ASP A 197 -7.14 7.28 -5.98
C ASP A 197 -7.87 6.80 -4.72
N SER A 198 -7.72 7.52 -3.60
CA SER A 198 -8.47 7.27 -2.36
C SER A 198 -8.80 8.56 -1.60
N SER A 199 -9.84 8.51 -0.80
CA SER A 199 -10.30 9.59 0.07
C SER A 199 -10.50 9.10 1.51
N PHE A 200 -9.96 9.87 2.44
CA PHE A 200 -10.04 9.68 3.88
C PHE A 200 -10.77 10.87 4.49
N ILE A 201 -11.87 10.62 5.19
CA ILE A 201 -12.71 11.69 5.71
C ILE A 201 -12.82 11.55 7.22
N LEU A 202 -12.15 12.46 7.94
CA LEU A 202 -12.13 12.50 9.40
C LEU A 202 -13.30 13.37 9.91
N GLN A 203 -14.28 12.74 10.53
CA GLN A 203 -15.50 13.37 11.03
C GLN A 203 -15.69 13.15 12.53
N LYS A 204 -16.03 14.22 13.25
CA LYS A 204 -16.56 14.14 14.62
C LYS A 204 -18.05 14.42 14.57
N GLU A 205 -18.87 13.74 15.38
CA GLU A 205 -20.29 14.09 15.48
C GLU A 205 -20.42 15.50 16.07
N LYS A 206 -19.64 15.80 17.12
CA LYS A 206 -19.52 17.16 17.68
C LYS A 206 -18.07 17.60 17.72
N ARG A 207 -17.84 18.89 17.45
CA ARG A 207 -16.49 19.50 17.48
C ARG A 207 -15.74 19.30 18.79
N THR A 208 -16.47 19.18 19.90
CA THR A 208 -15.92 19.04 21.26
C THR A 208 -15.56 17.60 21.62
N GLU A 209 -16.02 16.61 20.85
CA GLU A 209 -15.73 15.20 21.13
C GLU A 209 -14.27 14.87 20.86
N THR A 210 -13.78 13.89 21.61
CA THR A 210 -12.46 13.28 21.38
C THR A 210 -12.52 12.14 20.40
N THR A 211 -13.71 11.60 20.12
CA THR A 211 -13.91 10.52 19.16
C THR A 211 -14.18 11.05 17.76
N ALA A 212 -13.79 10.29 16.74
CA ALA A 212 -14.06 10.58 15.33
C ALA A 212 -14.20 9.28 14.53
N THR A 213 -14.91 9.34 13.42
CA THR A 213 -14.89 8.31 12.39
C THR A 213 -13.98 8.74 11.26
N LEU A 214 -13.06 7.87 10.86
CA LEU A 214 -12.29 8.00 9.63
C LEU A 214 -12.89 7.10 8.57
N ILE A 215 -13.60 7.71 7.62
CA ILE A 215 -14.21 7.02 6.50
C ILE A 215 -13.14 6.88 5.42
N CYS A 216 -12.83 5.65 5.02
CA CYS A 216 -11.83 5.31 4.02
C CYS A 216 -12.52 4.73 2.79
N THR A 217 -12.22 5.24 1.60
CA THR A 217 -12.77 4.74 0.33
C THR A 217 -11.79 5.01 -0.80
N GLY A 218 -11.69 4.13 -1.78
CA GLY A 218 -10.78 4.32 -2.89
C GLY A 218 -10.85 3.21 -3.93
N ARG A 219 -10.06 3.36 -4.99
CA ARG A 219 -9.99 2.42 -6.11
C ARG A 219 -9.34 1.10 -5.72
N ASP A 220 -8.28 1.19 -4.91
CA ASP A 220 -7.40 0.06 -4.57
C ASP A 220 -7.48 -0.33 -3.09
N ILE A 221 -8.41 0.27 -2.33
CA ILE A 221 -8.67 -0.02 -0.93
C ILE A 221 -10.13 -0.38 -0.71
N GLU A 222 -10.40 -1.21 0.29
CA GLU A 222 -11.76 -1.53 0.68
C GLU A 222 -12.39 -0.37 1.44
N SER A 223 -13.62 -0.03 1.09
CA SER A 223 -14.42 0.96 1.81
C SER A 223 -14.67 0.51 3.24
N ARG A 224 -14.24 1.31 4.22
CA ARG A 224 -14.37 1.00 5.65
C ARG A 224 -14.43 2.25 6.50
N GLU A 225 -14.96 2.10 7.71
CA GLU A 225 -14.97 3.14 8.73
C GLU A 225 -14.08 2.70 9.89
N LEU A 226 -13.15 3.58 10.29
CA LEU A 226 -12.31 3.36 11.47
C LEU A 226 -12.79 4.29 12.59
N PHE A 227 -13.16 3.73 13.72
CA PHE A 227 -13.54 4.50 14.90
C PHE A 227 -12.30 4.86 15.71
N LEU A 228 -12.05 6.16 15.85
CA LEU A 228 -10.83 6.71 16.42
C LEU A 228 -11.14 7.51 17.70
N GLY A 229 -10.23 7.46 18.66
CA GLY A 229 -10.21 8.29 19.85
C GLY A 229 -8.94 9.13 19.87
N PHE A 230 -9.10 10.44 20.03
CA PHE A 230 -7.97 11.36 20.17
C PHE A 230 -7.50 11.38 21.62
N ASN A 231 -6.33 10.81 21.86
CA ASN A 231 -5.66 10.85 23.15
C ASN A 231 -4.99 12.22 23.32
N LYS A 232 -5.40 12.97 24.36
CA LYS A 232 -4.92 14.34 24.59
C LYS A 232 -3.53 14.39 25.24
N ASP A 233 -3.07 13.28 25.81
CA ASP A 233 -1.79 13.20 26.48
C ASP A 233 -0.68 12.82 25.48
N THR A 234 -1.00 11.95 24.52
CA THR A 234 -0.06 11.50 23.47
C THR A 234 -0.27 12.20 22.12
N PHE A 235 -1.35 12.97 21.97
CA PHE A 235 -1.77 13.63 20.73
C PHE A 235 -1.99 12.65 19.55
N LEU A 236 -2.25 11.38 19.85
CA LEU A 236 -2.50 10.33 18.86
C LEU A 236 -3.98 10.12 18.60
N TRP A 237 -4.28 9.75 17.35
CA TRP A 237 -5.55 9.10 17.01
C TRP A 237 -5.40 7.60 17.20
N GLU A 238 -6.00 7.07 18.24
CA GLU A 238 -5.98 5.64 18.57
C GLU A 238 -7.22 4.97 18.02
N LEU A 239 -7.07 3.73 17.55
CA LEU A 239 -8.19 2.95 17.08
C LEU A 239 -8.96 2.36 18.26
N LEU A 240 -10.26 2.64 18.35
CA LEU A 240 -11.11 2.22 19.49
C LEU A 240 -11.73 0.83 19.30
N SER A 241 -11.92 0.42 18.05
CA SER A 241 -12.49 -0.89 17.70
C SER A 241 -11.44 -1.69 16.92
N PRO A 242 -11.19 -2.97 17.25
CA PRO A 242 -10.31 -3.81 16.44
C PRO A 242 -10.73 -3.76 14.98
N ILE A 243 -9.75 -3.59 14.10
CA ILE A 243 -9.98 -3.77 12.67
C ILE A 243 -10.34 -5.24 12.53
N ALA A 244 -11.55 -5.54 12.05
CA ALA A 244 -11.83 -6.90 11.59
C ALA A 244 -10.73 -7.21 10.59
N ALA A 245 -9.85 -8.16 10.93
CA ALA A 245 -8.74 -8.50 10.07
C ALA A 245 -9.34 -8.81 8.71
N ALA A 246 -9.07 -7.96 7.72
CA ALA A 246 -9.25 -8.37 6.35
C ALA A 246 -8.21 -9.47 6.20
N GLU A 247 -8.60 -10.72 6.47
CA GLU A 247 -7.76 -11.86 6.21
C GLU A 247 -7.33 -11.68 4.76
N GLN A 248 -6.04 -11.45 4.52
CA GLN A 248 -5.44 -11.87 3.28
C GLN A 248 -5.53 -13.40 3.30
N LYS A 249 -6.74 -13.93 3.05
CA LYS A 249 -6.92 -15.27 2.58
C LYS A 249 -6.25 -15.27 1.22
N ALA A 250 -4.94 -15.53 1.19
CA ALA A 250 -4.39 -16.17 0.02
C ALA A 250 -5.31 -17.37 -0.23
N ASP A 251 -5.80 -17.49 -1.46
CA ASP A 251 -6.68 -18.60 -1.80
C ASP A 251 -6.04 -19.91 -1.31
N GLU A 252 -6.80 -20.84 -0.73
CA GLU A 252 -6.26 -22.11 -0.19
C GLU A 252 -5.31 -22.83 -1.16
N ILE A 253 -5.58 -22.70 -2.46
CA ILE A 253 -4.75 -23.19 -3.57
C ILE A 253 -3.32 -22.58 -3.61
N ILE A 254 -3.12 -21.34 -3.18
CA ILE A 254 -1.82 -20.65 -3.14
C ILE A 254 -1.01 -21.12 -1.92
N PHE A 255 -1.66 -21.37 -0.78
CA PHE A 255 -1.03 -22.03 0.35
C PHE A 255 -0.57 -23.44 -0.05
N LEU A 256 -1.48 -24.23 -0.64
CA LEU A 256 -1.18 -25.58 -1.12
C LEU A 256 -0.05 -25.58 -2.16
N LEU A 257 -0.08 -24.62 -3.10
CA LEU A 257 0.99 -24.46 -4.08
C LEU A 257 2.33 -24.14 -3.41
N SER A 258 2.33 -23.30 -2.39
CA SER A 258 3.57 -22.94 -1.69
C SER A 258 4.18 -24.14 -0.99
N ASP A 259 3.36 -24.96 -0.33
CA ASP A 259 3.83 -26.18 0.34
C ASP A 259 4.26 -27.26 -0.65
N PHE A 260 3.55 -27.39 -1.77
CA PHE A 260 3.98 -28.25 -2.89
C PHE A 260 5.37 -27.80 -3.41
N MET A 261 5.58 -26.50 -3.60
CA MET A 261 6.83 -25.97 -4.14
C MET A 261 8.02 -26.10 -3.17
N LYS A 262 7.80 -26.03 -1.85
CA LYS A 262 8.85 -26.35 -0.86
C LYS A 262 9.36 -27.78 -1.00
N SER A 263 8.48 -28.72 -1.35
CA SER A 263 8.82 -30.13 -1.54
C SER A 263 9.38 -30.41 -2.95
N ALA A 264 8.78 -29.82 -3.97
CA ALA A 264 9.14 -30.06 -5.37
C ALA A 264 10.38 -29.29 -5.82
N VAL A 265 10.70 -28.17 -5.15
CA VAL A 265 11.79 -27.22 -5.41
C VAL A 265 11.68 -26.49 -6.77
N VAL A 266 11.44 -27.23 -7.86
CA VAL A 266 11.21 -26.68 -9.20
C VAL A 266 10.05 -27.43 -9.87
N PHE A 267 9.14 -26.68 -10.46
CA PHE A 267 8.14 -27.19 -11.38
C PHE A 267 8.30 -26.47 -12.72
N THR A 268 8.42 -27.22 -13.81
CA THR A 268 8.33 -26.70 -15.18
C THR A 268 7.29 -27.52 -15.92
N GLY A 269 6.30 -26.85 -16.51
CA GLY A 269 5.24 -27.51 -17.26
C GLY A 269 4.04 -26.62 -17.53
N THR A 270 2.94 -27.24 -17.93
CA THR A 270 1.67 -26.58 -18.22
C THR A 270 0.80 -26.41 -16.98
N ALA A 271 -0.21 -25.55 -17.06
CA ALA A 271 -1.17 -25.37 -15.95
C ALA A 271 -1.96 -26.64 -15.65
N THR A 272 -2.17 -27.51 -16.66
CA THR A 272 -2.84 -28.80 -16.50
C THR A 272 -1.99 -29.76 -15.67
N GLU A 273 -0.70 -29.89 -16.00
CA GLU A 273 0.22 -30.74 -15.24
C GLU A 273 0.40 -30.25 -13.81
N LEU A 274 0.43 -28.93 -13.59
CA LEU A 274 0.48 -28.38 -12.24
C LEU A 274 -0.79 -28.73 -11.46
N ALA A 275 -1.97 -28.60 -12.07
CA ALA A 275 -3.24 -28.94 -11.43
C ALA A 275 -3.32 -30.43 -11.05
N GLU A 276 -2.83 -31.33 -11.92
CA GLU A 276 -2.74 -32.76 -11.62
C GLU A 276 -1.79 -33.04 -10.45
N ARG A 277 -0.62 -32.39 -10.41
CA ARG A 277 0.32 -32.53 -9.28
C ARG A 277 -0.26 -32.00 -7.98
N LEU A 278 -0.94 -30.87 -7.99
CA LEU A 278 -1.61 -30.32 -6.81
C LEU A 278 -2.77 -31.21 -6.35
N LYS A 279 -3.50 -31.85 -7.27
CA LYS A 279 -4.52 -32.85 -6.94
C LYS A 279 -3.92 -34.06 -6.21
N LEU A 280 -2.77 -34.56 -6.68
CA LEU A 280 -2.05 -35.65 -6.01
C LEU A 280 -1.48 -35.22 -4.64
N PHE A 281 -1.05 -33.97 -4.51
CA PHE A 281 -0.45 -33.45 -3.29
C PHE A 281 -1.48 -33.11 -2.20
N GLY A 282 -2.60 -32.47 -2.56
CA GLY A 282 -3.59 -31.94 -1.61
C GLY A 282 -5.02 -32.48 -1.78
N GLY A 283 -5.24 -33.46 -2.66
CA GLY A 283 -6.54 -34.13 -2.84
C GLY A 283 -7.64 -33.29 -3.51
N THR A 284 -7.36 -32.03 -3.86
CA THR A 284 -8.35 -31.10 -4.40
C THR A 284 -8.11 -30.83 -5.89
N GLU A 285 -9.17 -30.87 -6.68
CA GLU A 285 -9.11 -30.64 -8.12
C GLU A 285 -9.30 -29.16 -8.46
N TYR A 286 -8.42 -28.64 -9.33
CA TYR A 286 -8.43 -27.23 -9.72
C TYR A 286 -8.46 -27.08 -11.23
N LEU A 287 -9.25 -26.13 -11.72
CA LEU A 287 -9.27 -25.77 -13.14
C LEU A 287 -7.94 -25.09 -13.52
N PRO A 288 -7.22 -25.56 -14.57
CA PRO A 288 -5.93 -24.99 -14.98
C PRO A 288 -5.94 -23.48 -15.22
N ALA A 289 -7.02 -22.97 -15.82
CA ALA A 289 -7.19 -21.54 -16.06
C ALA A 289 -7.34 -20.72 -14.77
N VAL A 290 -8.01 -21.28 -13.75
CA VAL A 290 -8.15 -20.66 -12.43
C VAL A 290 -6.81 -20.67 -11.70
N LEU A 291 -6.08 -21.79 -11.77
CA LEU A 291 -4.76 -21.93 -11.15
C LEU A 291 -3.76 -20.90 -11.71
N LYS A 292 -3.62 -20.80 -13.04
CA LYS A 292 -2.71 -19.81 -13.66
C LYS A 292 -3.11 -18.38 -13.27
N LYS A 293 -4.41 -18.05 -13.28
CA LYS A 293 -4.91 -16.74 -12.85
C LYS A 293 -4.59 -16.44 -11.39
N LYS A 294 -4.73 -17.42 -10.49
CA LYS A 294 -4.42 -17.25 -9.06
C LYS A 294 -2.92 -17.10 -8.82
N ILE A 295 -2.08 -17.89 -9.50
CA ILE A 295 -0.61 -17.74 -9.43
C ILE A 295 -0.21 -16.31 -9.77
N MET A 296 -0.69 -15.78 -10.89
CA MET A 296 -0.39 -14.41 -11.32
C MET A 296 -0.85 -13.36 -10.32
N LYS A 297 -2.08 -13.50 -9.79
CA LYS A 297 -2.64 -12.60 -8.79
C LYS A 297 -1.90 -12.60 -7.44
N HIS A 298 -1.24 -13.70 -7.10
CA HIS A 298 -0.58 -13.88 -5.81
C HIS A 298 0.96 -13.99 -5.95
N THR A 299 1.54 -13.41 -7.01
CA THR A 299 2.99 -13.44 -7.26
C THR A 299 3.78 -12.87 -6.08
N ASP A 300 3.31 -11.81 -5.42
CA ASP A 300 3.96 -11.24 -4.24
C ASP A 300 4.02 -12.20 -3.07
N TYR A 301 2.90 -12.88 -2.80
CA TYR A 301 2.81 -13.86 -1.74
C TYR A 301 3.80 -14.99 -2.01
N LEU A 302 3.85 -15.47 -3.26
CA LEU A 302 4.80 -16.48 -3.69
C LEU A 302 6.24 -15.99 -3.52
N GLN A 303 6.58 -14.76 -3.93
CA GLN A 303 7.91 -14.18 -3.76
C GLN A 303 8.32 -14.03 -2.29
N LYS A 304 7.41 -13.56 -1.42
CA LYS A 304 7.62 -13.52 0.04
C LYS A 304 7.89 -14.92 0.61
N ASN A 305 7.28 -15.94 0.02
CA ASN A 305 7.52 -17.36 0.32
C ASN A 305 8.66 -17.98 -0.51
N ARG A 306 9.54 -17.16 -1.10
CA ARG A 306 10.73 -17.55 -1.89
C ARG A 306 10.43 -18.38 -3.15
N ILE A 307 9.23 -18.22 -3.71
CA ILE A 307 8.81 -18.88 -4.94
C ILE A 307 8.78 -17.85 -6.06
N SER A 308 9.62 -18.06 -7.06
CA SER A 308 9.70 -17.25 -8.28
C SER A 308 8.92 -17.90 -9.42
N TYR A 309 8.35 -17.05 -10.29
CA TYR A 309 7.62 -17.46 -11.49
C TYR A 309 8.35 -16.93 -12.76
N SER A 310 8.50 -17.78 -13.77
CA SER A 310 8.98 -17.38 -15.11
C SER A 310 8.24 -18.13 -16.22
N ASP A 311 7.77 -17.43 -17.25
CA ASP A 311 7.10 -18.04 -18.40
C ASP A 311 8.18 -18.48 -19.44
N GLN A 312 8.03 -19.68 -20.00
CA GLN A 312 8.90 -20.20 -21.07
C GLN A 312 8.02 -20.56 -22.27
N ARG A 313 8.02 -19.69 -23.28
CA ARG A 313 7.27 -19.92 -24.52
C ARG A 313 8.08 -20.79 -25.46
N SER A 314 7.53 -21.95 -25.81
CA SER A 314 7.91 -22.69 -27.02
C SER A 314 6.82 -22.52 -28.08
N PHE A 315 7.14 -22.74 -29.35
CA PHE A 315 6.24 -22.54 -30.49
C PHE A 315 4.95 -23.39 -30.43
N ASP A 316 4.96 -24.45 -29.62
CA ASP A 316 3.89 -25.47 -29.52
C ASP A 316 3.32 -25.62 -28.09
N ARG A 317 4.03 -25.12 -27.06
CA ARG A 317 3.67 -25.38 -25.65
C ARG A 317 3.86 -24.15 -24.77
N ARG A 318 2.81 -23.80 -24.02
CA ARG A 318 2.80 -22.72 -23.02
C ARG A 318 3.22 -23.27 -21.66
N GLU A 319 4.53 -23.36 -21.45
CA GLU A 319 5.10 -23.81 -20.19
C GLU A 319 5.49 -22.63 -19.31
N PHE A 320 5.49 -22.85 -18.00
CA PHE A 320 6.06 -21.92 -17.05
C PHE A 320 6.85 -22.68 -16.00
N THR A 321 7.77 -21.97 -15.37
CA THR A 321 8.58 -22.49 -14.28
C THR A 321 8.22 -21.76 -12.99
N LEU A 322 7.99 -22.55 -11.95
CA LEU A 322 8.00 -22.11 -10.56
C LEU A 322 9.27 -22.65 -9.90
N ARG A 323 9.98 -21.81 -9.15
CA ARG A 323 11.19 -22.22 -8.41
C ARG A 323 11.16 -21.69 -6.99
N TYR A 324 11.30 -22.61 -6.03
CA TYR A 324 11.54 -22.31 -4.63
C TYR A 324 13.04 -22.16 -4.37
N ASP A 325 13.44 -21.05 -3.74
CA ASP A 325 14.83 -20.82 -3.31
C ASP A 325 14.99 -21.23 -1.84
N GLY A 326 15.46 -22.46 -1.64
CA GLY A 326 15.55 -23.15 -0.35
C GLY A 326 16.82 -22.88 0.44
N ASN A 327 17.43 -21.70 0.33
CA ASN A 327 18.55 -21.35 1.20
C ASN A 327 18.04 -21.04 2.62
N ASP A 328 17.73 -22.10 3.33
CA ASP A 328 17.30 -22.08 4.71
C ASP A 328 18.54 -21.85 5.57
N GLY A 329 18.81 -20.58 5.90
CA GLY A 329 19.72 -20.23 6.98
C GLY A 329 19.15 -20.67 8.32
N MET A 330 19.13 -21.98 8.57
CA MET A 330 18.96 -22.61 9.88
C MET A 330 19.93 -23.80 9.94
N THR A 331 21.04 -23.52 10.63
CA THR A 331 22.05 -24.40 11.23
C THR A 331 21.85 -25.91 11.10
N GLU A 332 22.87 -26.57 10.52
CA GLU A 332 23.27 -27.94 10.83
C GLU A 332 23.48 -28.08 12.35
N GLU A 333 22.45 -28.48 13.09
CA GLU A 333 22.58 -29.07 14.42
C GLU A 333 21.22 -29.69 14.79
N ASN A 334 21.02 -30.95 14.40
CA ASN A 334 20.20 -31.98 15.06
C ASN A 334 20.02 -33.15 14.08
N ALA A 335 21.10 -33.92 13.90
CA ALA A 335 20.96 -35.30 13.45
C ALA A 335 20.28 -36.11 14.57
N PRO A 336 19.23 -36.90 14.30
CA PRO A 336 18.72 -37.83 15.29
C PRO A 336 19.76 -38.93 15.53
N THR A 337 20.37 -38.90 16.70
CA THR A 337 21.15 -40.00 17.27
C THR A 337 20.26 -41.20 17.60
N ASP A 338 20.78 -42.39 17.27
CA ASP A 338 20.52 -43.71 17.83
C ASP A 338 19.14 -44.38 17.64
N LEU A 339 19.12 -45.38 16.74
CA LEU A 339 18.20 -46.52 16.80
C LEU A 339 18.98 -47.76 17.30
N PRO A 340 18.53 -48.49 18.34
CA PRO A 340 19.23 -49.65 18.86
C PRO A 340 19.16 -50.86 17.91
N SER A 341 20.27 -51.59 17.85
CA SER A 341 20.43 -52.87 17.15
C SER A 341 19.56 -53.98 17.78
N LEU A 342 18.85 -54.73 16.93
CA LEU A 342 18.10 -55.94 17.29
C LEU A 342 19.07 -57.10 17.62
N PRO A 343 18.87 -57.83 18.74
CA PRO A 343 19.68 -59.00 19.04
C PRO A 343 19.23 -60.22 18.22
N SER A 344 20.21 -60.88 17.61
CA SER A 344 20.11 -62.18 16.95
C SER A 344 20.05 -63.30 18.00
N GLN A 345 19.28 -64.36 17.75
CA GLN A 345 19.55 -65.78 18.09
C GLN A 345 18.26 -66.65 17.99
N PRO A 346 18.34 -67.99 17.97
CA PRO A 346 19.17 -68.85 17.12
C PRO A 346 18.34 -69.96 16.44
N SER A 347 19.00 -70.65 15.51
CA SER A 347 18.59 -71.90 14.85
C SER A 347 18.30 -73.04 15.84
N GLY A 348 17.18 -73.74 15.64
CA GLY A 348 16.86 -75.01 16.27
C GLY A 348 16.91 -76.15 15.26
N GLU A 349 17.69 -77.18 15.57
CA GLU A 349 17.76 -78.49 14.91
C GLU A 349 16.41 -79.23 15.00
N VAL A 350 15.98 -79.89 13.92
CA VAL A 350 15.92 -81.35 13.70
C VAL A 350 15.85 -81.62 12.20
#